data_AF-A0A519YAG0-F1
#
_entry.id   AF-A0A519YAG0-F1
#
_cell.length_a   1.000
_cell.length_b   1.000
_cell.length_c   1.000
_cell.angle_alpha   90.00
_cell.angle_beta   90.00
_cell.angle_gamma   90.00
#
_symmetry.space_group_name_H-M   'P 1'
#
loop_
_entity.id
_entity.type
_entity.pdbx_description
1 polymer ?
#
loop_
_entity_poly.entity_id
_entity_poly.type
_entity_poly.pdbx_seq_one_letter_code
_entity_poly.pdbx_strand_id
1 'polypeptide(L)' 'MSTALTHAAASQQFAENGRISIEPNHKRIRVVFGGQVVADTTRSVYLFEKGHLPVYYIPRDDVNFDLLEPVDATT' A
#
# COMPACT_ATOMS: atom_id res chain seq x y z
N MET A 1 -19.83 10.76 -11.00
CA MET A 1 -19.70 10.30 -9.61
C MET A 1 -18.70 9.15 -9.61
N SER A 2 -17.53 9.32 -8.98
CA SER A 2 -16.45 8.31 -9.02
C SER A 2 -16.79 7.13 -8.11
N THR A 3 -17.02 5.96 -8.70
CA THR A 3 -17.27 4.68 -8.01
C THR A 3 -15.99 4.08 -7.39
N ALA A 4 -14.93 4.87 -7.22
CA ALA A 4 -13.63 4.40 -6.74
C ALA A 4 -13.53 4.27 -5.20
N LEU A 5 -14.50 4.79 -4.45
CA LEU A 5 -14.45 4.86 -2.98
C LEU A 5 -15.38 3.87 -2.26
N THR A 6 -16.13 3.03 -2.98
CA THR A 6 -16.95 1.99 -2.36
C THR A 6 -16.10 0.75 -2.04
N HIS A 7 -15.15 0.88 -1.11
CA HIS A 7 -14.63 -0.26 -0.34
C HIS A 7 -15.60 -0.44 0.83
N ALA A 8 -16.51 -1.41 0.68
CA ALA A 8 -17.44 -1.77 1.74
C ALA A 8 -16.62 -2.28 2.95
N ALA A 9 -16.99 -1.81 4.14
CA ALA A 9 -16.32 -1.95 5.44
C ALA A 9 -16.15 -3.40 5.98
N ALA A 10 -16.09 -4.41 5.14
CA ALA A 10 -16.25 -5.80 5.55
C ALA A 10 -14.98 -6.45 6.15
N SER A 11 -13.79 -5.82 6.10
CA SER A 11 -12.56 -6.46 6.62
C SER A 11 -11.45 -5.52 7.11
N GLN A 12 -11.77 -4.27 7.47
CA GLN A 12 -10.75 -3.39 8.03
C GLN A 12 -10.42 -3.80 9.47
N GLN A 13 -9.17 -4.19 9.69
CA GLN A 13 -8.65 -4.43 11.03
C GLN A 13 -8.05 -3.13 11.57
N PHE A 14 -8.56 -2.65 12.70
CA PHE A 14 -8.10 -1.43 13.34
C PHE A 14 -7.01 -1.73 14.37
N ALA A 15 -6.01 -0.85 14.46
CA ALA A 15 -5.10 -0.81 15.60
C ALA A 15 -5.85 -0.41 16.89
N GLU A 16 -5.29 -0.73 18.06
CA GLU A 16 -5.92 -0.44 19.37
C GLU A 16 -6.28 1.04 19.58
N ASN A 17 -5.49 1.95 18.99
CA ASN A 17 -5.72 3.40 19.08
C ASN A 17 -6.85 3.90 18.15
N GLY A 18 -7.41 3.04 17.28
CA GLY A 18 -8.47 3.35 16.33
C GLY A 18 -8.11 4.36 15.24
N ARG A 19 -6.82 4.71 15.10
CA ARG A 19 -6.35 5.71 14.11
C ARG A 19 -5.94 5.08 12.79
N ILE A 20 -5.44 3.86 12.85
CA ILE A 20 -4.92 3.10 11.72
C ILE A 20 -5.84 1.91 11.49
N SER A 21 -6.20 1.65 10.24
CA SER A 21 -6.75 0.36 9.82
C SER A 21 -6.04 -0.18 8.59
N ILE A 22 -6.04 -1.50 8.45
CA ILE A 22 -5.44 -2.21 7.33
C ILE A 22 -6.49 -3.11 6.68
N GLU A 23 -6.45 -3.20 5.36
CA GLU A 23 -7.31 -4.08 4.57
C GLU A 23 -6.49 -4.77 3.46
N PRO A 24 -6.66 -6.09 3.24
CA PRO A 24 -6.07 -6.77 2.09
C PRO A 24 -6.49 -6.13 0.77
N ASN A 25 -5.54 -5.88 -0.13
CA ASN A 25 -5.84 -5.43 -1.49
C ASN A 25 -5.53 -6.54 -2.49
N HIS A 26 -6.59 -7.15 -3.01
CA HIS A 26 -6.51 -8.25 -3.98
C HIS A 26 -6.26 -7.79 -5.42
N LYS A 27 -6.19 -6.47 -5.68
CA LYS A 27 -5.82 -5.96 -7.01
C LYS A 27 -4.31 -6.10 -7.20
N ARG A 28 -3.90 -6.32 -8.46
CA ARG A 28 -2.50 -6.26 -8.84
C ARG A 28 -2.02 -4.80 -8.79
N ILE A 29 -0.95 -4.55 -8.04
CA ILE A 29 -0.26 -3.27 -7.94
C ILE A 29 1.08 -3.38 -8.64
N ARG A 30 1.38 -2.41 -9.51
CA ARG A 30 2.67 -2.29 -10.17
C ARG A 30 3.25 -0.89 -9.96
N VAL A 31 4.45 -0.84 -9.40
CA VAL A 31 5.22 0.40 -9.23
C VAL A 31 6.22 0.48 -10.37
N VAL A 32 6.11 1.54 -11.18
CA VAL A 32 6.95 1.76 -12.35
C VAL A 32 7.72 3.06 -12.20
N PHE A 33 9.03 3.01 -12.39
CA PHE A 33 9.92 4.17 -12.40
C PHE A 33 10.87 4.06 -13.58
N GLY A 34 11.01 5.12 -14.38
CA GLY A 34 11.88 5.10 -15.56
C GLY A 34 11.57 3.99 -16.58
N GLY A 35 10.33 3.50 -16.63
CA GLY A 35 9.94 2.36 -17.48
C GLY A 35 10.30 0.99 -16.91
N GLN A 36 10.98 0.91 -15.77
CA GLN A 36 11.29 -0.32 -15.06
C GLN A 36 10.25 -0.60 -13.97
N VAL A 37 9.94 -1.88 -13.77
CA VAL A 37 9.05 -2.33 -12.70
C VAL A 37 9.88 -2.50 -11.43
N VAL A 38 9.65 -1.62 -10.46
CA VAL A 38 10.31 -1.64 -9.15
C VAL A 38 9.61 -2.61 -8.21
N ALA A 39 8.28 -2.74 -8.32
CA ALA A 39 7.51 -3.73 -7.58
C ALA A 39 6.29 -4.20 -8.37
N ASP A 40 5.91 -5.47 -8.21
CA ASP A 40 4.71 -6.07 -8.82
C ASP A 40 4.11 -7.10 -7.86
N THR A 41 2.94 -6.80 -7.30
CA THR A 41 2.33 -7.62 -6.24
C THR A 41 0.82 -7.76 -6.43
N THR A 42 0.28 -8.90 -5.99
CA THR A 42 -1.15 -9.11 -5.74
C THR A 42 -1.47 -9.24 -4.25
N ARG A 43 -0.48 -8.97 -3.40
CA ARG A 43 -0.49 -9.16 -1.94
C ARG A 43 -0.33 -7.84 -1.19
N SER A 44 -0.58 -6.71 -1.86
CA SER A 44 -0.55 -5.41 -1.20
C SER A 44 -1.65 -5.28 -0.15
N VAL A 45 -1.48 -4.34 0.77
CA VAL A 45 -2.53 -3.94 1.70
C VAL A 45 -2.81 -2.44 1.58
N TYR A 46 -4.05 -2.05 1.77
CA TYR A 46 -4.42 -0.66 2.02
C TYR A 46 -4.12 -0.35 3.48
N LEU A 47 -3.42 0.75 3.74
CA LEU A 47 -3.36 1.38 5.05
C LEU A 47 -4.20 2.65 5.02
N PHE A 48 -5.11 2.74 5.98
CA PHE A 48 -5.92 3.92 6.23
C PHE A 48 -5.44 4.57 7.51
N GLU A 49 -5.09 5.85 7.44
CA GLU A 49 -4.88 6.67 8.63
C GLU A 49 -5.94 7.77 8.68
N LYS A 50 -6.54 7.97 9.86
CA LYS A 50 -7.57 9.00 10.06
C LYS A 50 -7.05 10.38 9.66
N GLY A 51 -7.71 10.99 8.66
CA GLY A 51 -7.37 12.33 8.15
C GLY A 51 -6.44 12.32 6.94
N HIS A 52 -5.99 11.14 6.47
CA HIS A 52 -5.13 10.99 5.31
C HIS A 52 -5.80 10.15 4.22
N LEU A 53 -5.31 10.30 2.99
CA LEU A 53 -5.69 9.37 1.91
C LEU A 53 -5.06 7.99 2.17
N PRO A 54 -5.72 6.90 1.74
CA PRO A 54 -5.16 5.56 1.89
C PRO A 54 -3.86 5.39 1.12
N VAL A 55 -2.93 4.61 1.66
CA VAL A 55 -1.64 4.28 1.03
C VAL A 55 -1.50 2.77 0.82
N TYR A 56 -0.73 2.38 -0.20
CA TYR A 56 -0.42 0.98 -0.47
C TYR A 56 0.86 0.57 0.26
N TYR A 57 0.78 -0.49 1.06
CA TYR A 57 1.97 -1.19 1.54
C TYR A 57 2.21 -2.43 0.67
N ILE A 58 3.45 -2.59 0.22
CA ILE A 58 3.89 -3.67 -0.66
C ILE A 58 4.82 -4.60 0.14
N PRO A 59 4.61 -5.93 0.11
CA PRO A 59 5.54 -6.87 0.71
C PRO A 59 6.94 -6.73 0.10
N ARG A 60 7.96 -6.73 0.95
CA ARG A 60 9.36 -6.57 0.49
C ARG A 60 9.78 -7.61 -0.55
N ASP A 61 9.33 -8.85 -0.41
CA ASP A 61 9.68 -9.94 -1.35
C ASP A 61 9.19 -9.68 -2.79
N ASP A 62 8.22 -8.77 -2.97
CA ASP A 62 7.68 -8.40 -4.27
C ASP A 62 8.34 -7.12 -4.84
N VAL A 63 9.39 -6.61 -4.17
CA VAL A 63 10.16 -5.41 -4.56
C VAL A 63 11.51 -5.83 -5.13
N ASN A 64 11.88 -5.27 -6.27
CA ASN A 64 13.20 -5.41 -6.86
C ASN A 64 14.18 -4.42 -6.19
N PHE A 65 14.89 -4.89 -5.18
CA PHE A 65 15.86 -4.07 -4.44
C PHE A 65 17.13 -3.74 -5.23
N ASP A 66 17.44 -4.43 -6.33
CA ASP A 66 18.58 -4.08 -7.19
C ASP A 66 18.40 -2.71 -7.88
N LEU A 67 17.15 -2.20 -7.90
CA LEU A 67 16.79 -0.89 -8.45
C LEU A 67 16.70 0.20 -7.36
N LEU A 68 17.04 -0.12 -6.12
CA LEU A 68 16.90 0.79 -4.97
C LEU A 68 18.24 0.97 -4.27
N GLU A 69 18.51 2.21 -3.85
CA GLU A 69 19.66 2.53 -3.00
C GLU A 69 19.15 2.87 -1.59
N PRO A 70 19.70 2.24 -0.53
CA PRO A 70 19.34 2.59 0.83
C PRO A 70 19.84 4.01 1.17
N VAL A 71 19.02 4.76 1.90
CA VAL A 71 19.38 6.09 2.41
C VAL A 71 19.16 6.16 3.92
N ASP A 72 20.00 6.92 4.61
CA ASP A 72 19.94 7.08 6.07
C ASP A 72 18.92 8.15 6.54
N ALA A 73 18.07 8.64 5.63
CA ALA A 73 17.04 9.63 5.95
C ALA A 73 15.97 9.01 6.86
N THR A 74 15.58 9.75 7.90
CA THR A 74 14.55 9.35 8.88
C THR A 74 13.50 10.45 9.05
N THR A 75 12.26 10.08 9.37
CA THR A 75 11.09 10.96 9.55
C THR A 75 10.27 10.52 10.73
#